data_AF-A0A5N5EYR3-F1
#
_entry.id   AF-A0A5N5EYR3-F1
#
_cell.length_a   1.000
_cell.length_b   1.000
_cell.length_c   1.000
_cell.angle_alpha   90.00
_cell.angle_beta   90.00
_cell.angle_gamma   90.00
#
_symmetry.space_group_name_H-M   'P 1'
#
loop_
_entity.id
_entity.type
_entity.pdbx_description
1 polymer ?
#
loop_
_entity_poly.entity_id
_entity_poly.type
_entity_poly.pdbx_seq_one_letter_code
_entity_poly.pdbx_strand_id
1 'polypeptide(L)'
;MATTLSSPFKWKSNNKRYLRLHGGEIRNQDGILEFTREDSSLIFTKEISQNYSECVNQIEWFHKHSEANCYLKVEQKEEGWLIVATAHTPNDDKDDENCTLFTPEKPDIVKPNTFRIRHAQNNLYLRPQKLEQYGLDAALCAVSSKPDDTGEVDVFTITGS
;
A
#
# COMPACT_ATOMS: atom_id res chain seq x y z
N MET A 1 -16.60 14.02 5.69
CA MET A 1 -15.64 14.11 6.81
C MET A 1 -14.40 13.34 6.42
N ALA A 2 -13.27 14.03 6.28
CA ALA A 2 -11.98 13.43 5.95
C ALA A 2 -11.62 12.38 7.00
N THR A 3 -11.40 11.14 6.57
CA THR A 3 -10.96 10.06 7.45
C THR A 3 -9.54 10.39 7.91
N THR A 4 -9.39 10.98 9.09
CA THR A 4 -8.10 11.25 9.72
C THR A 4 -7.47 9.92 10.13
N LEU A 5 -6.78 9.30 9.19
CA LEU A 5 -5.93 8.14 9.45
C LEU A 5 -4.89 8.52 10.54
N SER A 6 -4.64 7.65 11.52
CA SER A 6 -3.53 7.83 12.47
C SER A 6 -2.18 7.79 11.73
N SER A 7 -1.16 8.49 12.23
CA SER A 7 0.22 8.46 11.71
C SER A 7 1.18 8.67 12.88
N PRO A 8 2.18 7.79 13.11
CA PRO A 8 2.49 6.57 12.37
C PRO A 8 1.44 5.47 12.57
N PHE A 9 1.40 4.50 11.66
CA PHE A 9 0.43 3.40 11.70
C PHE A 9 1.00 2.07 11.22
N LYS A 10 0.17 1.03 11.36
CA LYS A 10 0.44 -0.35 10.99
C LYS A 10 -0.62 -0.80 10.00
N TRP A 11 -0.22 -1.51 8.96
CA TRP A 11 -1.14 -2.14 8.02
C TRP A 11 -1.33 -3.60 8.35
N LYS A 12 -2.58 -4.01 8.50
CA LYS A 12 -2.99 -5.39 8.74
C LYS A 12 -3.93 -5.84 7.64
N SER A 13 -3.62 -6.94 6.97
CA SER A 13 -4.53 -7.60 6.04
C SER A 13 -5.58 -8.41 6.80
N ASN A 14 -6.66 -8.80 6.12
CA ASN A 14 -7.72 -9.60 6.72
C ASN A 14 -7.28 -10.98 7.22
N ASN A 15 -6.20 -11.55 6.65
CA ASN A 15 -5.56 -12.76 7.17
C ASN A 15 -4.84 -12.56 8.53
N LYS A 16 -5.01 -11.39 9.15
CA LYS A 16 -4.48 -10.96 10.44
C LYS A 16 -2.96 -10.81 10.50
N ARG A 17 -2.26 -10.77 9.37
CA ARG A 17 -0.82 -10.51 9.30
C ARG A 17 -0.55 -9.02 9.06
N TYR A 18 0.58 -8.55 9.58
CA TYR A 18 1.04 -7.18 9.37
C TYR A 18 1.98 -7.06 8.18
N LEU A 19 1.87 -5.95 7.46
CA LEU A 19 2.79 -5.59 6.38
C LEU A 19 4.18 -5.30 6.94
N ARG A 20 5.21 -5.82 6.29
CA ARG A 20 6.62 -5.54 6.59
C ARG A 20 7.44 -5.42 5.31
N LEU A 21 8.63 -4.82 5.43
CA LEU A 21 9.71 -5.04 4.47
C LEU A 21 10.16 -6.50 4.54
N HIS A 22 10.32 -7.11 3.37
CA HIS A 22 11.00 -8.38 3.26
C HIS A 22 12.48 -8.20 3.63
N GLY A 23 13.01 -9.09 4.47
CA GLY A 23 14.34 -8.93 5.07
C GLY A 23 15.50 -9.54 4.28
N GLY A 24 15.23 -10.12 3.11
CA GLY A 24 16.24 -10.74 2.23
C GLY A 24 16.28 -10.07 0.86
N GLU A 25 17.37 -10.29 0.13
CA GLU A 25 17.41 -10.00 -1.30
C GLU A 25 16.72 -11.14 -2.05
N ILE A 26 15.59 -10.85 -2.68
CA ILE A 26 14.92 -11.82 -3.55
C ILE A 26 15.27 -11.48 -4.99
N ARG A 27 16.13 -12.29 -5.64
CA ARG A 27 16.45 -12.15 -7.07
C ARG A 27 16.82 -10.70 -7.48
N ASN A 28 17.63 -10.01 -6.66
CA ASN A 28 18.01 -8.59 -6.83
C ASN A 28 16.84 -7.58 -6.72
N GLN A 29 15.76 -7.94 -6.03
CA GLN A 29 14.67 -7.02 -5.73
C GLN A 29 14.78 -6.53 -4.29
N ASP A 30 14.87 -5.21 -4.17
CA ASP A 30 14.88 -4.50 -2.90
C ASP A 30 13.50 -3.96 -2.56
N GLY A 31 13.27 -3.81 -1.26
CA GLY A 31 12.12 -3.06 -0.77
C GLY A 31 10.77 -3.76 -0.93
N ILE A 32 10.73 -5.07 -1.20
CA ILE A 32 9.49 -5.82 -1.33
C ILE A 32 8.70 -5.78 -0.03
N LEU A 33 7.38 -5.61 -0.14
CA LEU A 33 6.48 -5.59 1.00
C LEU A 33 5.62 -6.85 1.04
N GLU A 34 5.48 -7.46 2.21
CA GLU A 34 4.69 -8.69 2.40
C GLU A 34 3.93 -8.74 3.73
N PHE A 35 2.79 -9.43 3.75
CA PHE A 35 1.95 -9.63 4.94
C PHE A 35 2.23 -10.96 5.64
N THR A 36 3.38 -11.04 6.34
CA THR A 36 3.78 -12.28 7.03
C THR A 36 4.00 -12.13 8.54
N ARG A 37 4.13 -10.90 9.06
CA ARG A 37 4.47 -10.66 10.47
C ARG A 37 3.27 -10.88 11.41
N GLU A 38 3.50 -11.50 12.57
CA GLU A 38 2.50 -11.66 13.64
C GLU A 38 2.42 -10.42 14.53
N ASP A 39 3.57 -9.86 14.87
CA ASP A 39 3.72 -8.61 15.61
C ASP A 39 4.14 -7.47 14.68
N SER A 40 4.11 -6.22 15.16
CA SER A 40 4.39 -5.06 14.32
C SER A 40 5.29 -4.02 15.01
N SER A 41 6.30 -3.55 14.26
CA SER A 41 6.90 -2.22 14.46
C SER A 41 6.02 -1.16 13.77
N LEU A 42 6.11 0.10 14.21
CA LEU A 42 5.43 1.24 13.58
C LEU A 42 6.18 1.60 12.30
N ILE A 43 5.75 1.02 11.18
CA ILE A 43 6.55 0.99 9.95
C ILE A 43 6.14 2.07 8.96
N PHE A 44 4.93 2.61 9.01
CA PHE A 44 4.45 3.53 7.98
C PHE A 44 4.08 4.90 8.53
N THR A 45 4.58 5.94 7.87
CA THR A 45 4.10 7.31 7.99
C THR A 45 3.38 7.70 6.71
N LYS A 46 2.36 8.55 6.85
CA LYS A 46 1.69 9.17 5.70
C LYS A 46 2.08 10.63 5.55
N GLU A 47 2.17 11.08 4.31
CA GLU A 47 2.25 12.49 3.95
C GLU A 47 1.11 12.79 2.94
N ILE A 48 0.47 13.95 3.08
CA ILE A 48 -0.65 14.35 2.22
C ILE A 48 -0.05 15.08 1.01
N SER A 49 -0.51 14.74 -0.20
CA SER A 49 -0.11 15.48 -1.41
C SER A 49 -0.51 16.95 -1.32
N GLN A 50 0.42 17.85 -1.68
CA GLN A 50 0.18 19.30 -1.66
C GLN A 50 -0.78 19.75 -2.77
N ASN A 51 -0.97 18.93 -3.82
CA ASN A 51 -1.92 19.17 -4.91
C ASN A 51 -3.36 18.75 -4.57
N TYR A 52 -3.71 18.71 -3.29
CA TYR A 52 -5.06 18.48 -2.80
C TYR A 52 -6.03 19.53 -3.36
N SER A 53 -6.86 19.13 -4.32
CA SER A 53 -8.02 19.91 -4.75
C SER A 53 -9.20 19.60 -3.84
N GLU A 54 -9.66 20.58 -3.07
CA GLU A 54 -10.88 20.49 -2.25
C GLU A 54 -12.14 20.11 -3.07
N CYS A 55 -12.09 20.24 -4.39
CA CYS A 55 -13.18 19.88 -5.29
C CYS A 55 -13.32 18.37 -5.53
N VAL A 56 -12.27 17.58 -5.27
CA VAL A 56 -12.28 16.13 -5.41
C VAL A 56 -12.18 15.55 -4.00
N ASN A 57 -13.26 14.92 -3.52
CA ASN A 57 -13.30 14.29 -2.19
C ASN A 57 -12.37 13.06 -2.04
N GLN A 58 -11.21 13.03 -2.72
CA GLN A 58 -10.16 12.01 -2.61
C GLN A 58 -8.91 12.63 -1.99
N ILE A 59 -8.59 12.19 -0.78
CA ILE A 59 -7.30 12.49 -0.16
C ILE A 59 -6.32 11.46 -0.69
N GLU A 60 -5.20 11.90 -1.27
CA GLU A 60 -4.13 11.01 -1.75
C GLU A 60 -2.95 11.08 -0.77
N TRP A 61 -2.33 9.92 -0.52
CA TRP A 61 -1.26 9.74 0.44
C TRP A 61 0.01 9.21 -0.19
N PHE A 62 1.13 9.75 0.25
CA PHE A 62 2.42 9.09 0.17
C PHE A 62 2.59 8.16 1.36
N HIS A 63 2.96 6.91 1.09
CA HIS A 63 3.29 5.94 2.11
C HIS A 63 4.80 5.84 2.22
N LYS A 64 5.34 6.17 3.39
CA LYS A 64 6.78 6.11 3.65
C LYS A 64 7.07 5.03 4.67
N HIS A 65 7.99 4.14 4.34
CA HIS A 65 8.47 3.11 5.25
C HIS A 65 9.54 3.72 6.19
N SER A 66 9.26 3.77 7.48
CA SER A 66 10.09 4.41 8.51
C SER A 66 11.52 3.89 8.54
N GLU A 67 11.72 2.57 8.45
CA GLU A 67 13.07 1.98 8.57
C GLU A 67 13.92 2.18 7.30
N ALA A 68 13.35 1.99 6.10
CA ALA A 68 14.02 2.20 4.82
C ALA A 68 14.12 3.69 4.43
N ASN A 69 13.35 4.57 5.09
CA ASN A 69 13.22 5.99 4.75
C ASN A 69 12.83 6.24 3.28
N CYS A 70 12.10 5.29 2.67
CA CYS A 70 11.68 5.32 1.27
C CYS A 70 10.15 5.29 1.13
N TYR A 71 9.65 5.93 0.08
CA TYR A 71 8.27 5.92 -0.35
C TYR A 71 7.94 4.65 -1.13
N LEU A 72 6.68 4.25 -1.03
CA LEU A 72 6.12 3.16 -1.81
C LEU A 72 5.93 3.60 -3.26
N LYS A 73 6.25 2.72 -4.19
CA LYS A 73 5.92 2.87 -5.61
C LYS A 73 5.49 1.54 -6.21
N VAL A 74 4.85 1.60 -7.36
CA VAL A 74 4.63 0.42 -8.20
C VAL A 74 5.88 0.12 -9.02
N GLU A 75 6.20 -1.15 -9.18
CA GLU A 75 7.21 -1.63 -10.11
C GLU A 75 6.60 -2.73 -11.00
N GLN A 76 6.73 -2.58 -12.32
CA GLN A 76 6.28 -3.59 -13.27
C GLN A 76 7.25 -4.77 -13.29
N LYS A 77 6.74 -5.98 -13.08
CA LYS A 77 7.47 -7.26 -13.17
C LYS A 77 6.71 -8.21 -14.09
N GLU A 78 7.34 -9.34 -14.44
CA GLU A 78 6.77 -10.36 -15.33
C GLU A 78 5.40 -10.90 -14.83
N GLU A 79 5.19 -10.99 -13.52
CA GLU A 79 3.93 -11.47 -12.91
C GLU A 79 2.97 -10.36 -12.49
N GLY A 80 3.26 -9.10 -12.83
CA GLY A 80 2.37 -7.97 -12.59
C GLY A 80 3.03 -6.79 -11.88
N TRP A 81 2.22 -6.02 -11.16
CA TRP A 81 2.62 -4.75 -10.56
C TRP A 81 2.94 -4.95 -9.08
N LEU A 82 4.21 -5.01 -8.73
CA LEU A 82 4.68 -5.20 -7.35
C LEU A 82 4.75 -3.85 -6.63
N ILE A 83 4.42 -3.79 -5.35
CA ILE A 83 4.60 -2.60 -4.53
C ILE A 83 5.89 -2.71 -3.73
N VAL A 84 6.78 -1.75 -3.92
CA VAL A 84 8.11 -1.71 -3.31
C VAL A 84 8.37 -0.38 -2.60
N ALA A 85 9.14 -0.40 -1.52
CA ALA A 85 9.54 0.78 -0.76
C ALA A 85 10.96 1.23 -1.13
N THR A 86 11.16 1.74 -2.36
CA THR A 86 12.49 2.12 -2.89
C THR A 86 12.58 3.57 -3.41
N ALA A 87 11.48 4.32 -3.45
CA ALA A 87 11.50 5.71 -3.90
C ALA A 87 12.06 6.64 -2.81
N HIS A 88 13.10 7.41 -3.11
CA HIS A 88 13.70 8.32 -2.11
C HIS A 88 12.91 9.63 -1.94
N THR A 89 12.12 10.00 -2.94
CA THR A 89 11.32 11.23 -2.97
C THR A 89 9.87 10.92 -3.34
N PRO A 90 8.90 11.69 -2.85
CA PRO A 90 7.52 11.56 -3.30
C PRO A 90 7.38 12.06 -4.75
N ASN A 91 6.45 11.48 -5.51
CA ASN A 91 6.11 11.88 -6.87
C ASN A 91 4.59 11.89 -7.02
N ASP A 92 4.01 13.08 -7.19
CA ASP A 92 2.58 13.29 -7.38
C ASP A 92 2.13 13.40 -8.84
N ASP A 93 3.06 13.26 -9.79
CA ASP A 93 2.72 13.16 -11.19
C ASP A 93 2.05 11.79 -11.46
N LYS A 94 0.79 11.82 -11.89
CA LYS A 94 0.01 10.61 -12.20
C LYS A 94 0.30 10.07 -13.60
N ASP A 95 1.00 10.84 -14.43
CA ASP A 95 1.43 10.40 -15.75
C ASP A 95 2.85 9.79 -15.72
N ASP A 96 3.58 9.94 -14.60
CA ASP A 96 4.90 9.34 -14.36
C ASP A 96 4.77 7.88 -13.89
N GLU A 97 5.57 6.98 -14.49
CA GLU A 97 5.66 5.57 -14.11
C GLU A 97 6.16 5.36 -12.67
N ASN A 98 6.86 6.35 -12.10
CA ASN A 98 7.36 6.37 -10.73
C ASN A 98 6.42 7.10 -9.76
N CYS A 99 5.16 7.30 -10.12
CA CYS A 99 4.14 7.84 -9.22
C CYS A 99 4.16 7.12 -7.86
N THR A 100 4.10 7.87 -6.77
CA THR A 100 4.07 7.32 -5.40
C THR A 100 2.76 7.62 -4.67
N LEU A 101 1.76 8.11 -5.41
CA LEU A 101 0.45 8.43 -4.87
C LEU A 101 -0.44 7.21 -4.75
N PHE A 102 -1.11 7.15 -3.59
CA PHE A 102 -2.10 6.15 -3.28
C PHE A 102 -3.39 6.82 -2.81
N THR A 103 -4.51 6.34 -3.32
CA THR A 103 -5.85 6.80 -2.97
C THR A 103 -6.47 5.81 -1.97
N PRO A 104 -6.57 6.15 -0.68
CA PRO A 104 -7.41 5.44 0.26
C PRO A 104 -8.90 5.59 -0.07
N GLU A 105 -9.62 4.48 0.02
CA GLU A 105 -11.06 4.45 -0.17
C GLU A 105 -11.72 3.75 1.02
N LYS A 106 -12.90 4.22 1.43
CA LYS A 106 -13.65 3.56 2.49
C LYS A 106 -14.31 2.31 1.88
N PRO A 107 -14.13 1.11 2.47
CA PRO A 107 -14.83 -0.07 1.99
C PRO A 107 -16.33 0.07 2.26
N ASP A 108 -17.14 -0.60 1.44
CA ASP A 108 -18.60 -0.66 1.61
C ASP A 108 -18.97 -1.38 2.92
N ILE A 109 -18.10 -2.29 3.37
CA ILE A 109 -18.22 -3.00 4.64
C ILE A 109 -17.85 -2.04 5.78
N VAL A 110 -18.82 -1.73 6.65
CA VAL A 110 -18.65 -0.81 7.78
C VAL A 110 -17.87 -1.47 8.92
N LYS A 111 -16.55 -1.64 8.75
CA LYS A 111 -15.62 -1.98 9.83
C LYS A 111 -14.82 -0.72 10.22
N PRO A 112 -14.70 -0.38 11.51
CA PRO A 112 -13.90 0.77 11.93
C PRO A 112 -12.44 0.59 11.52
N ASN A 113 -11.79 1.70 11.15
CA ASN A 113 -10.38 1.76 10.74
C ASN A 113 -10.00 0.85 9.55
N THR A 114 -10.97 0.52 8.71
CA THR A 114 -10.72 -0.22 7.48
C THR A 114 -10.74 0.68 6.25
N PHE A 115 -9.94 0.33 5.27
CA PHE A 115 -9.74 1.09 4.03
C PHE A 115 -9.33 0.11 2.92
N ARG A 116 -9.64 0.48 1.68
CA ARG A 116 -8.99 -0.03 0.46
C ARG A 116 -7.93 0.97 0.04
N ILE A 117 -6.95 0.52 -0.72
CA ILE A 117 -6.01 1.43 -1.37
C ILE A 117 -5.96 1.12 -2.84
N ARG A 118 -6.00 2.18 -3.64
CA ARG A 118 -5.75 2.17 -5.08
C ARG A 118 -4.49 2.95 -5.37
N HIS A 119 -3.65 2.47 -6.28
CA HIS A 119 -2.53 3.25 -6.79
C HIS A 119 -3.03 4.29 -7.80
N ALA A 120 -2.60 5.54 -7.68
CA ALA A 120 -3.23 6.67 -8.39
C ALA A 120 -2.98 6.63 -9.91
N GLN A 121 -1.80 6.18 -10.36
CA GLN A 121 -1.45 6.18 -11.78
C GLN A 121 -2.16 5.04 -12.55
N ASN A 122 -2.02 3.79 -12.12
CA ASN A 122 -2.61 2.64 -12.83
C ASN A 122 -4.05 2.33 -12.41
N ASN A 123 -4.61 3.03 -11.42
CA ASN A 123 -5.95 2.81 -10.89
C ASN A 123 -6.21 1.37 -10.40
N LEU A 124 -5.17 0.65 -9.96
CA LEU A 124 -5.29 -0.72 -9.47
C LEU A 124 -5.35 -0.75 -7.94
N TYR A 125 -6.29 -1.53 -7.41
CA TYR A 125 -6.40 -1.86 -6.00
C TYR A 125 -5.26 -2.77 -5.57
N LEU A 126 -4.73 -2.47 -4.39
CA LEU A 126 -3.68 -3.27 -3.78
C LEU A 126 -4.26 -4.53 -3.13
N ARG A 127 -3.59 -5.65 -3.33
CA ARG A 127 -3.94 -6.96 -2.76
C ARG A 127 -2.67 -7.75 -2.42
N PRO A 128 -2.67 -8.54 -1.34
CA PRO A 128 -1.67 -9.58 -1.16
C PRO A 128 -1.78 -10.61 -2.30
N GLN A 129 -0.66 -11.01 -2.89
CA GLN A 129 -0.57 -12.06 -3.90
C GLN A 129 0.52 -13.07 -3.53
N LYS A 130 0.28 -14.32 -3.90
CA LYS A 130 1.31 -15.34 -3.89
C LYS A 130 2.15 -15.20 -5.15
N LEU A 131 3.45 -15.01 -5.01
CA LEU A 131 4.40 -14.94 -6.10
C LEU A 131 5.37 -16.12 -5.96
N GLU A 132 5.04 -17.23 -6.63
CA GLU A 132 5.76 -18.51 -6.46
C GLU A 132 7.22 -18.41 -6.89
N GLN A 133 7.49 -17.63 -7.94
CA GLN A 133 8.85 -17.40 -8.42
C GLN A 133 9.76 -16.72 -7.38
N TYR A 134 9.17 -15.96 -6.46
CA TYR A 134 9.88 -15.24 -5.39
C TYR A 134 9.80 -15.94 -4.05
N GLY A 135 9.07 -17.07 -3.95
CA GLY A 135 8.82 -17.74 -2.67
C GLY A 135 8.03 -16.87 -1.68
N LEU A 136 7.19 -15.96 -2.19
CA LEU A 136 6.40 -15.04 -1.37
C LEU A 136 4.93 -15.46 -1.36
N ASP A 137 4.36 -15.66 -0.17
CA ASP A 137 2.96 -16.09 -0.05
C ASP A 137 1.94 -14.93 0.00
N ALA A 138 2.40 -13.72 0.32
CA ALA A 138 1.53 -12.58 0.55
C ALA A 138 2.20 -11.23 0.21
N ALA A 139 2.84 -11.14 -0.95
CA ALA A 139 3.46 -9.93 -1.46
C ALA A 139 2.41 -8.87 -1.82
N LEU A 140 2.65 -7.61 -1.45
CA LEU A 140 1.74 -6.51 -1.76
C LEU A 140 1.85 -6.14 -3.24
N CYS A 141 0.77 -6.31 -4.00
CA CYS A 141 0.73 -6.05 -5.44
C CYS A 141 -0.46 -5.16 -5.81
N ALA A 142 -0.35 -4.41 -6.92
CA ALA A 142 -1.45 -3.72 -7.57
C ALA A 142 -2.08 -4.65 -8.63
N VAL A 143 -3.34 -5.07 -8.43
CA VAL A 143 -3.86 -6.27 -9.15
C VAL A 143 -5.05 -5.96 -10.05
N SER A 144 -6.05 -5.25 -9.55
CA SER A 144 -7.36 -5.14 -10.20
C SER A 144 -7.86 -3.71 -10.20
N SER A 145 -8.50 -3.26 -11.28
CA SER A 145 -9.18 -1.97 -11.34
C SER A 145 -10.53 -1.96 -10.62
N LYS A 146 -11.00 -3.13 -10.18
CA LYS A 146 -12.22 -3.29 -9.38
C LYS A 146 -11.89 -3.69 -7.95
N PRO A 147 -12.67 -3.21 -6.95
CA PRO A 147 -12.56 -3.71 -5.60
C PRO A 147 -12.90 -5.20 -5.55
N ASP A 148 -12.46 -5.88 -4.50
CA ASP A 148 -12.90 -7.23 -4.19
C ASP A 148 -14.30 -7.17 -3.56
N ASP A 149 -15.26 -7.88 -4.16
CA ASP A 149 -16.67 -7.85 -3.75
C ASP A 149 -16.86 -8.47 -2.35
N THR A 150 -16.01 -9.44 -1.98
CA THR A 150 -16.04 -10.06 -0.65
C THR A 150 -15.32 -9.19 0.40
N GLY A 151 -14.45 -8.29 -0.07
CA GLY A 151 -13.56 -7.49 0.75
C GLY A 151 -12.54 -8.32 1.51
N GLU A 152 -12.24 -9.56 1.09
CA GLU A 152 -11.32 -10.46 1.81
C GLU A 152 -9.86 -10.14 1.52
N VAL A 153 -9.55 -9.62 0.32
CA VAL A 153 -8.17 -9.47 -0.15
C VAL A 153 -7.71 -8.03 -0.41
N ASP A 154 -8.62 -7.06 -0.46
CA ASP A 154 -8.30 -5.64 -0.75
C ASP A 154 -8.67 -4.68 0.39
N VAL A 155 -9.24 -5.20 1.49
CA VAL A 155 -9.56 -4.44 2.69
C VAL A 155 -8.45 -4.63 3.71
N PHE A 156 -7.90 -3.51 4.15
CA PHE A 156 -6.86 -3.44 5.16
C PHE A 156 -7.39 -2.74 6.39
N THR A 157 -6.84 -3.11 7.54
CA THR A 157 -7.11 -2.46 8.82
C THR A 157 -5.87 -1.68 9.23
N ILE A 158 -6.08 -0.42 9.63
CA ILE A 158 -5.04 0.36 10.28
C ILE A 158 -5.16 0.19 11.77
N THR A 159 -4.04 -0.17 12.38
CA THR A 159 -3.86 -0.10 13.82
C THR A 159 -2.76 0.92 14.09
N GLY A 160 -3.01 1.88 14.99
CA GLY A 160 -2.12 3.03 15.13
C GLY A 160 -2.48 3.91 16.32
N SER A 161 -1.96 3.50 17.48
CA SER A 161 -1.54 4.22 18.69
C SER A 161 -1.61 3.24 19.84
#